data_AF-A0A3S5ERY7-F1
#
_entry.id   AF-A0A3S5ERY7-F1
#
_cell.length_a   1.000
_cell.length_b   1.000
_cell.length_c   1.000
_cell.angle_alpha   90.00
_cell.angle_beta   90.00
_cell.angle_gamma   90.00
#
_symmetry.space_group_name_H-M   'P 1'
#
loop_
_entity.id
_entity.type
_entity.pdbx_description
1 polymer ?
#
loop_
_entity_poly.entity_id
_entity_poly.type
_entity_poly.pdbx_seq_one_letter_code
_entity_poly.pdbx_strand_id
1 'polypeptide(L)'
;MSNNYPYNNDVVVEIDGRVHNRWKSYDIDSDFLIPADAFRFDLGVPSDSTVLPDFSGSEVKVRINGELVMTGIVDTTQHSISKNNRTYRLNGRDRASILVDCSAPITNVKGLTVLDAVKKLLNR
;
A
#
# COMPACT_ATOMS: atom_id res chain seq x y z
N MET A 1 -5.20 -31.17 -3.70
CA MET A 1 -4.61 -30.94 -5.04
C MET A 1 -3.52 -29.91 -4.88
N SER A 2 -2.24 -30.32 -4.82
CA SER A 2 -1.11 -29.38 -4.74
C SER A 2 -0.85 -28.84 -6.15
N ASN A 3 -0.93 -27.52 -6.29
CA ASN A 3 -0.70 -26.89 -7.58
C ASN A 3 0.82 -26.78 -7.81
N ASN A 4 1.39 -27.73 -8.56
CA ASN A 4 2.81 -27.79 -8.94
C ASN A 4 3.12 -26.78 -10.08
N TYR A 5 3.09 -25.48 -9.78
CA TYR A 5 3.68 -24.46 -10.67
C TYR A 5 4.94 -23.89 -10.02
N PRO A 6 6.14 -24.13 -10.58
CA PRO A 6 7.43 -23.75 -9.97
C PRO A 6 7.75 -22.24 -10.01
N TYR A 7 6.81 -21.39 -10.45
CA TYR A 7 7.04 -19.96 -10.69
C TYR A 7 5.87 -19.10 -10.20
N ASN A 8 5.48 -19.23 -8.92
CA ASN A 8 4.59 -18.24 -8.33
C ASN A 8 5.41 -17.31 -7.45
N ASN A 9 5.38 -16.01 -7.77
CA ASN A 9 5.98 -15.01 -6.90
C ASN A 9 5.19 -14.97 -5.58
N ASP A 10 5.90 -14.99 -4.45
CA ASP A 10 5.29 -14.82 -3.14
C ASP A 10 5.05 -13.32 -2.91
N VAL A 11 3.81 -12.88 -3.08
CA VAL A 11 3.41 -11.47 -2.92
C VAL A 11 2.80 -11.30 -1.53
N VAL A 12 3.56 -10.67 -0.65
CA VAL A 12 3.25 -10.52 0.77
C VAL A 12 2.97 -9.06 1.09
N VAL A 13 1.88 -8.81 1.82
CA VAL A 13 1.57 -7.50 2.37
C VAL A 13 1.54 -7.62 3.89
N GLU A 14 2.42 -6.88 4.55
CA GLU A 14 2.49 -6.76 6.00
C GLU A 14 1.71 -5.51 6.43
N ILE A 15 0.66 -5.66 7.24
CA ILE A 15 -0.17 -4.55 7.75
C ILE A 15 -0.50 -4.83 9.21
N ASP A 16 -0.30 -3.85 10.10
CA ASP A 16 -0.64 -3.96 11.54
C ASP A 16 -0.08 -5.23 12.20
N GLY A 17 1.18 -5.58 11.87
CA GLY A 17 1.85 -6.78 12.38
C GLY A 17 1.31 -8.12 11.84
N ARG A 18 0.36 -8.10 10.88
CA ARG A 18 -0.20 -9.27 10.22
C ARG A 18 0.36 -9.44 8.81
N VAL A 19 0.44 -10.68 8.37
CA VAL A 19 0.98 -11.07 7.07
C VAL A 19 -0.15 -11.59 6.19
N HIS A 20 -0.30 -11.02 5.00
CA HIS A 20 -1.33 -11.36 4.03
C HIS A 20 -0.69 -11.73 2.68
N ASN A 21 -1.00 -12.91 2.14
CA ASN A 21 -0.37 -13.40 0.90
C ASN A 21 -1.34 -14.18 -0.02
N ARG A 22 -2.65 -14.06 0.21
CA ARG A 22 -3.68 -14.76 -0.56
C ARG A 22 -4.53 -13.76 -1.32
N TRP A 23 -4.01 -13.31 -2.46
CA TRP A 23 -4.65 -12.31 -3.30
C TRP A 23 -5.37 -12.96 -4.47
N LYS A 24 -6.55 -12.45 -4.80
CA LYS A 24 -7.24 -12.78 -6.05
C LYS A 24 -6.61 -12.02 -7.22
N SER A 25 -6.27 -10.77 -6.98
CA SER A 25 -5.56 -9.90 -7.91
C SER A 25 -4.88 -8.78 -7.12
N TYR A 26 -3.85 -8.20 -7.72
CA TYR A 26 -3.15 -7.06 -7.18
C TYR A 26 -2.61 -6.18 -8.31
N ASP A 27 -2.34 -4.93 -7.99
CA ASP A 27 -1.72 -3.92 -8.83
C ASP A 27 -0.77 -3.11 -7.94
N ILE A 28 0.47 -2.94 -8.40
CA ILE A 28 1.51 -2.16 -7.72
C ILE A 28 2.15 -1.34 -8.83
N ASP A 29 2.01 -0.02 -8.74
CA ASP A 29 2.40 0.92 -9.79
C ASP A 29 3.41 1.93 -9.25
N SER A 30 4.56 1.99 -9.91
CA SER A 30 5.68 2.85 -9.54
C SER A 30 6.11 3.68 -10.72
N ASP A 31 6.16 5.00 -10.55
CA ASP A 31 6.41 5.95 -11.63
C ASP A 31 7.21 7.16 -11.16
N PHE A 32 8.11 7.67 -11.99
CA PHE A 32 8.96 8.82 -11.63
C PHE A 32 8.24 10.17 -11.63
N LEU A 33 7.13 10.28 -12.37
CA LEU A 33 6.36 11.50 -12.58
C LEU A 33 5.09 11.53 -11.73
N ILE A 34 4.58 10.37 -11.29
CA ILE A 34 3.51 10.28 -10.31
C ILE A 34 4.12 10.43 -8.91
N PRO A 35 3.76 11.46 -8.12
CA PRO A 35 4.50 11.78 -6.89
C PRO A 35 4.45 10.73 -5.77
N ALA A 36 3.42 9.89 -5.75
CA ALA A 36 3.22 8.85 -4.77
C ALA A 36 2.75 7.57 -5.46
N ASP A 37 3.58 6.54 -5.38
CA ASP A 37 3.31 5.23 -5.98
C ASP A 37 2.04 4.62 -5.37
N ALA A 38 1.30 3.86 -6.17
CA ALA A 38 0.02 3.29 -5.78
C ALA A 38 0.11 1.78 -5.61
N PHE A 39 -0.70 1.24 -4.68
CA PHE A 39 -0.94 -0.19 -4.59
C PHE A 39 -2.42 -0.48 -4.40
N ARG A 40 -2.83 -1.64 -4.89
CA ARG A 40 -4.17 -2.18 -4.70
C ARG A 40 -4.13 -3.69 -4.64
N PHE A 41 -4.84 -4.25 -3.65
CA PHE A 41 -5.00 -5.69 -3.52
C PHE A 41 -6.48 -6.04 -3.34
N ASP A 42 -6.91 -7.09 -4.03
CA ASP A 42 -8.25 -7.63 -3.97
C ASP A 42 -8.18 -9.06 -3.40
N LEU A 43 -8.89 -9.31 -2.29
CA LEU A 43 -9.16 -10.64 -1.77
C LEU A 43 -10.53 -11.13 -2.24
N GLY A 44 -10.55 -12.38 -2.73
CA GLY A 44 -11.78 -13.16 -2.79
C GLY A 44 -12.06 -13.70 -1.39
N VAL A 45 -13.05 -13.15 -0.70
CA VAL A 45 -13.40 -13.61 0.65
C VAL A 45 -14.49 -14.68 0.55
N PRO A 46 -14.30 -15.87 1.15
CA PRO A 46 -15.35 -16.86 1.30
C PRO A 46 -16.62 -16.26 1.94
N SER A 47 -17.80 -16.76 1.55
CA SER A 47 -19.09 -16.19 1.96
C SER A 47 -19.34 -16.23 3.47
N ASP A 48 -18.67 -17.14 4.18
CA ASP A 48 -18.83 -17.43 5.62
C ASP A 48 -17.97 -16.55 6.55
N SER A 49 -17.00 -15.79 6.03
CA SER A 49 -16.21 -14.87 6.85
C SER A 49 -17.06 -13.66 7.23
N THR A 50 -17.50 -13.48 8.47
CA THR A 50 -18.52 -12.45 8.78
C THR A 50 -17.96 -11.07 9.11
N VAL A 51 -16.70 -10.97 9.54
CA VAL A 51 -16.04 -9.70 9.89
C VAL A 51 -14.70 -9.59 9.20
N LEU A 52 -14.49 -8.48 8.50
CA LEU A 52 -13.23 -8.14 7.86
C LEU A 52 -12.66 -6.88 8.53
N PRO A 53 -11.37 -6.87 8.89
CA PRO A 53 -10.76 -5.71 9.54
C PRO A 53 -10.79 -4.49 8.62
N ASP A 54 -10.80 -3.29 9.20
CA ASP A 54 -10.48 -2.06 8.47
C ASP A 54 -9.00 -1.74 8.72
N PHE A 55 -8.23 -1.67 7.65
CA PHE A 55 -6.80 -1.36 7.71
C PHE A 55 -6.49 0.09 7.34
N SER A 56 -7.50 0.91 7.05
CA SER A 56 -7.30 2.30 6.62
C SER A 56 -6.46 3.07 7.65
N GLY A 57 -5.45 3.80 7.18
CA GLY A 57 -4.47 4.53 7.99
C GLY A 57 -3.31 3.67 8.53
N SER A 58 -3.32 2.35 8.35
CA SER A 58 -2.23 1.48 8.81
C SER A 58 -1.01 1.56 7.90
N GLU A 59 0.18 1.47 8.48
CA GLU A 59 1.40 1.27 7.70
C GLU A 59 1.37 -0.07 6.97
N VAL A 60 1.90 -0.07 5.75
CA VAL A 60 2.02 -1.26 4.92
C VAL A 60 3.45 -1.45 4.42
N LYS A 61 3.87 -2.72 4.35
CA LYS A 61 5.05 -3.13 3.59
C LYS A 61 4.63 -4.18 2.57
N VAL A 62 4.98 -3.96 1.31
CA VAL A 62 4.74 -4.91 0.23
C VAL A 62 6.06 -5.59 -0.11
N ARG A 63 6.05 -6.91 -0.13
CA ARG A 63 7.19 -7.73 -0.53
C ARG A 63 6.86 -8.67 -1.68
N ILE A 64 7.82 -8.86 -2.56
CA ILE A 64 7.76 -9.86 -3.63
C ILE A 64 8.97 -10.78 -3.46
N ASN A 65 8.73 -12.08 -3.24
CA ASN A 65 9.78 -13.07 -2.97
C ASN A 65 10.71 -12.68 -1.81
N GLY A 66 10.14 -12.04 -0.78
CA GLY A 66 10.88 -11.53 0.38
C GLY A 66 11.55 -10.17 0.19
N GLU A 67 11.70 -9.68 -1.04
CA GLU A 67 12.25 -8.35 -1.33
C GLU A 67 11.21 -7.27 -1.04
N LEU A 68 11.59 -6.23 -0.28
CA LEU A 68 10.72 -5.09 0.02
C LEU A 68 10.64 -4.18 -1.21
N VAL A 69 9.46 -4.09 -1.83
CA VAL A 69 9.24 -3.29 -3.03
C VAL A 69 8.53 -1.97 -2.76
N MET A 70 7.75 -1.88 -1.68
CA MET A 70 7.03 -0.65 -1.32
C MET A 70 6.80 -0.56 0.20
N THR A 71 6.92 0.66 0.74
CA THR A 71 6.48 1.02 2.10
C THR A 71 5.52 2.19 2.00
N GLY A 72 4.35 2.07 2.62
CA GLY A 72 3.27 3.04 2.43
C GLY A 72 2.24 3.03 3.54
N ILE A 73 1.07 3.56 3.23
CA ILE A 73 -0.10 3.63 4.10
C ILE A 73 -1.32 3.13 3.33
N VAL A 74 -2.17 2.34 3.98
CA VAL A 74 -3.48 1.96 3.41
C VAL A 74 -4.38 3.20 3.43
N ASP A 75 -4.77 3.71 2.26
CA ASP A 75 -5.69 4.85 2.16
C ASP A 75 -7.12 4.40 2.44
N THR A 76 -7.55 3.26 1.90
CA THR A 76 -8.94 2.80 2.03
C THR A 76 -9.06 1.29 2.01
N THR A 77 -9.86 0.78 2.92
CA THR A 77 -10.40 -0.58 2.90
C THR A 77 -11.84 -0.57 2.43
N GLN A 78 -12.17 -1.37 1.41
CA GLN A 78 -13.52 -1.46 0.87
C GLN A 78 -14.02 -2.90 0.87
N HIS A 79 -15.19 -3.11 1.48
CA HIS A 79 -15.92 -4.37 1.43
C HIS A 79 -17.20 -4.17 0.60
N SER A 80 -17.34 -4.94 -0.47
CA SER A 80 -18.56 -4.96 -1.30
C SER A 80 -19.21 -6.34 -1.25
N ILE A 81 -20.54 -6.36 -1.12
CA ILE A 81 -21.35 -7.58 -1.08
C ILE A 81 -22.50 -7.42 -2.07
N SER A 82 -22.68 -8.42 -2.93
CA SER A 82 -23.84 -8.59 -3.79
C SER A 82 -24.33 -10.04 -3.72
N LYS A 83 -25.47 -10.33 -4.36
CA LYS A 83 -26.05 -11.69 -4.37
C LYS A 83 -25.07 -12.77 -4.83
N ASN A 84 -24.18 -12.43 -5.76
CA ASN A 84 -23.31 -13.38 -6.45
C ASN A 84 -21.82 -13.13 -6.20
N ASN A 85 -21.46 -12.07 -5.47
CA ASN A 85 -20.06 -11.69 -5.32
C ASN A 85 -19.81 -11.02 -3.97
N ARG A 86 -18.62 -11.25 -3.43
CA ARG A 86 -18.11 -10.58 -2.25
C ARG A 86 -16.64 -10.24 -2.48
N THR A 87 -16.30 -8.98 -2.34
CA THR A 87 -14.93 -8.49 -2.55
C THR A 87 -14.47 -7.71 -1.34
N TYR A 88 -13.22 -7.94 -0.97
CA TYR A 88 -12.53 -7.09 -0.01
C TYR A 88 -11.29 -6.54 -0.67
N ARG A 89 -11.18 -5.22 -0.68
CA ARG A 89 -10.13 -4.49 -1.36
C ARG A 89 -9.43 -3.61 -0.37
N LEU A 90 -8.12 -3.57 -0.47
CA LEU A 90 -7.30 -2.53 0.14
C LEU A 90 -6.56 -1.79 -0.96
N ASN A 91 -6.45 -0.49 -0.82
CA ASN A 91 -5.62 0.34 -1.67
C ASN A 91 -4.95 1.41 -0.84
N GLY A 92 -3.87 1.94 -1.37
CA GLY A 92 -3.14 3.02 -0.74
C GLY A 92 -1.98 3.48 -1.59
N ARG A 93 -1.13 4.29 -0.96
CA ARG A 93 0.04 4.89 -1.59
C ARG A 93 1.28 4.70 -0.74
N ASP A 94 2.44 4.88 -1.35
CA ASP A 94 3.71 4.95 -0.63
C ASP A 94 3.76 6.15 0.35
N ARG A 95 4.86 6.30 1.09
CA ARG A 95 5.00 7.39 2.07
C ARG A 95 5.07 8.79 1.45
N ALA A 96 5.28 8.94 0.14
CA ALA A 96 5.26 10.25 -0.50
C ALA A 96 3.84 10.85 -0.52
N SER A 97 2.79 10.03 -0.36
CA SER A 97 1.40 10.47 -0.15
C SER A 97 1.27 11.54 0.95
N ILE A 98 2.04 11.42 2.04
CA ILE A 98 2.03 12.41 3.13
C ILE A 98 2.44 13.79 2.62
N LEU A 99 3.41 13.85 1.71
CA LEU A 99 3.89 15.11 1.12
C LEU A 99 2.91 15.68 0.09
N VAL A 100 2.18 14.80 -0.61
CA VAL A 100 1.14 15.18 -1.58
C VAL A 100 -0.08 15.77 -0.85
N ASP A 101 -0.51 15.14 0.23
CA ASP A 101 -1.78 15.48 0.90
C ASP A 101 -1.63 16.64 1.89
N CYS A 102 -0.44 16.81 2.48
CA CYS A 102 -0.23 17.81 3.52
C CYS A 102 0.32 19.13 2.98
N SER A 103 -0.06 20.23 3.64
CA SER A 103 0.51 21.55 3.37
C SER A 103 2.00 21.62 3.68
N ALA A 104 2.76 22.22 2.76
CA ALA A 104 4.14 22.59 3.00
C ALA A 104 4.23 23.70 4.07
N PRO A 105 5.19 23.63 5.00
CA PRO A 105 5.40 24.70 5.98
C PRO A 105 5.94 25.97 5.29
N ILE A 106 5.60 27.14 5.82
CA ILE A 106 6.20 28.41 5.37
C ILE A 106 7.67 28.41 5.82
N THR A 107 8.59 28.29 4.87
CA THR A 107 10.03 28.25 5.18
C THR A 107 10.87 28.86 4.06
N ASN A 108 11.96 29.54 4.44
CA ASN A 108 12.94 30.03 3.48
C ASN A 108 14.02 28.97 3.24
N VAL A 109 14.31 28.69 1.97
CA VAL A 109 15.33 27.72 1.53
C VAL A 109 16.49 28.38 0.76
N LYS A 110 16.51 29.72 0.67
CA LYS A 110 17.58 30.45 -0.03
C LYS A 110 18.93 30.19 0.63
N GLY A 111 19.92 29.86 -0.18
CA GLY A 111 21.29 29.56 0.27
C GLY A 111 21.48 28.14 0.82
N LEU A 112 20.43 27.32 0.88
CA LEU A 112 20.55 25.90 1.20
C LEU A 112 20.90 25.09 -0.06
N THR A 113 21.56 23.95 0.13
CA THR A 113 21.62 22.92 -0.91
C THR A 113 20.24 22.29 -1.09
N VAL A 114 20.00 21.64 -2.23
CA VAL A 114 18.74 20.92 -2.49
C VAL A 114 18.49 19.85 -1.42
N LEU A 115 19.53 19.11 -1.02
CA LEU A 115 19.42 18.08 0.01
C LEU A 115 19.01 18.67 1.38
N ASP A 116 19.60 19.80 1.77
CA ASP A 116 19.27 20.45 3.05
C ASP A 116 17.86 21.04 3.04
N ALA A 117 17.44 21.61 1.91
CA ALA A 117 16.07 22.09 1.72
C ALA A 117 15.06 20.94 1.86
N VAL A 118 15.30 19.79 1.23
CA VAL A 118 14.45 18.60 1.34
C VAL A 118 14.40 18.09 2.78
N LYS A 119 15.55 17.92 3.44
CA LYS A 119 15.58 17.52 4.86
C LYS A 119 14.81 18.47 5.76
N LYS A 120 14.90 19.78 5.50
CA LYS A 120 14.15 20.79 6.24
C LYS A 120 12.63 20.69 6.07
N LEU A 121 12.17 20.25 4.89
CA LEU A 121 10.74 20.02 4.62
C LEU A 121 10.23 18.71 5.23
N LEU A 122 11.10 17.69 5.33
CA LEU A 122 10.75 16.35 5.83
C LEU A 122 10.87 16.19 7.34
N ASN A 123 11.81 16.89 7.98
CA ASN A 123 11.99 16.85 9.44
C ASN A 123 10.91 17.71 10.11
N ARG A 124 9.82 17.06 10.53
CA ARG A 124 8.89 17.58 11.54
C ARG A 124 9.29 17.08 12.91
#